data_AF-A0A7T8GWY6-F1
#
_entry.id   AF-A0A7T8GWY6-F1
#
_cell.length_a   1.000
_cell.length_b   1.000
_cell.length_c   1.000
_cell.angle_alpha   90.00
_cell.angle_beta   90.00
_cell.angle_gamma   90.00
#
_symmetry.space_group_name_H-M   'P 1'
#
loop_
_entity.id
_entity.type
_entity.pdbx_description
1 polymer ?
#
loop_
_entity_poly.entity_id
_entity_poly.type
_entity_poly.pdbx_seq_one_letter_code
_entity_poly.pdbx_strand_id
1 'polypeptide(L)' 'MPPYWLPKGLQVGAKEYLEVIRDIAKPWMDATYPDGNYCWQQDGVPGHTAKSVQQLCQENLADF' A
#
# COMPACT_ATOMS: atom_id res chain seq x y z
N MET A 1 -4.52 -9.28 -6.22
CA MET A 1 -3.19 -9.77 -5.81
C MET A 1 -3.38 -10.96 -4.89
N PRO A 2 -2.56 -12.03 -4.96
CA PRO A 2 -2.53 -13.03 -3.89
C PRO A 2 -2.16 -12.39 -2.54
N PRO A 3 -2.58 -12.96 -1.39
CA PRO A 3 -2.18 -12.44 -0.09
C PRO A 3 -0.65 -12.42 0.09
N TYR A 4 -0.14 -11.33 0.67
CA TYR A 4 1.26 -11.22 1.07
C TYR A 4 1.39 -11.54 2.56
N TRP A 5 2.24 -12.51 2.89
CA TRP A 5 2.42 -12.99 4.27
C TRP A 5 3.62 -12.31 4.92
N LEU A 6 3.38 -11.73 6.09
CA LEU A 6 4.43 -11.11 6.88
C LEU A 6 5.02 -12.10 7.89
N PRO A 7 6.29 -11.93 8.29
CA PRO A 7 6.91 -12.75 9.32
C PRO A 7 6.08 -12.80 10.61
N LYS A 8 5.99 -13.99 11.20
CA LYS A 8 5.26 -14.18 12.46
C LYS A 8 5.88 -13.31 13.57
N GLY A 9 5.02 -12.58 14.29
CA GLY A 9 5.43 -11.71 15.39
C GLY A 9 5.90 -10.31 14.97
N LEU A 10 5.94 -10.03 13.67
CA LEU A 10 6.16 -8.67 13.18
C LEU A 10 4.95 -7.78 13.54
N GLN A 11 5.21 -6.68 14.24
CA GLN A 11 4.22 -5.64 14.43
C GLN A 11 4.29 -4.68 13.24
N VAL A 12 3.19 -4.56 12.50
CA VAL A 12 3.12 -3.70 11.31
C VAL A 12 2.89 -2.26 11.72
N GLY A 13 3.89 -1.41 11.50
CA GLY A 13 3.78 0.03 11.61
C GLY A 13 3.71 0.70 10.24
N ALA A 14 3.88 2.02 10.24
CA ALA A 14 3.88 2.82 9.01
C ALA A 14 5.02 2.41 8.06
N LYS A 15 6.19 2.06 8.59
CA LYS A 15 7.36 1.69 7.78
C LYS A 15 7.10 0.39 7.01
N GLU A 16 6.69 -0.65 7.72
CA GLU A 16 6.44 -1.98 7.13
C GLU A 16 5.29 -1.90 6.13
N TYR A 17 4.25 -1.12 6.43
CA TYR A 17 3.13 -0.89 5.51
C TYR A 17 3.55 -0.15 4.24
N LEU A 18 4.39 0.88 4.36
CA LEU A 18 4.96 1.61 3.22
C LEU A 18 5.75 0.68 2.30
N GLU A 19 6.59 -0.19 2.87
CA GLU A 19 7.36 -1.19 2.12
C GLU A 19 6.43 -2.15 1.36
N VAL A 20 5.34 -2.61 1.98
CA VAL A 20 4.35 -3.47 1.31
C VAL A 20 3.67 -2.75 0.14
N ILE A 21 3.28 -1.48 0.29
CA ILE A 21 2.68 -0.72 -0.81
C ILE A 21 3.68 -0.57 -1.96
N ARG A 22 4.89 -0.10 -1.65
CA ARG A 22 5.92 0.22 -2.64
C ARG A 22 6.39 -1.02 -3.40
N ASP A 23 6.69 -2.11 -2.68
CA ASP A 23 7.43 -3.23 -3.24
C ASP A 23 6.52 -4.35 -3.74
N ILE A 24 5.29 -4.45 -3.20
CA ILE A 24 4.38 -5.55 -3.49
C ILE A 24 3.11 -5.07 -4.19
N ALA A 25 2.35 -4.18 -3.55
CA ALA A 25 1.03 -3.82 -4.04
C ALA A 25 1.09 -2.97 -5.32
N LYS A 26 1.91 -1.93 -5.34
CA LYS A 26 2.01 -1.00 -6.47
C LYS A 26 2.48 -1.67 -7.76
N PRO A 27 3.58 -2.46 -7.79
CA PRO A 27 3.97 -3.17 -9.00
C PRO A 27 2.89 -4.12 -9.51
N TRP A 28 2.14 -4.77 -8.61
CA TRP A 28 1.03 -5.63 -9.01
C TRP A 28 -0.13 -4.82 -9.61
N MET A 29 -0.47 -3.67 -9.02
CA MET A 29 -1.50 -2.78 -9.56
C MET A 29 -1.11 -2.23 -10.92
N ASP A 30 0.14 -1.80 -11.12
CA ASP A 30 0.62 -1.30 -12.41
C ASP A 30 0.56 -2.35 -13.52
N ALA A 31 0.85 -3.60 -13.18
CA ALA A 31 0.77 -4.70 -14.14
C ALA A 31 -0.68 -5.13 -14.44
N THR A 32 -1.58 -5.01 -13.47
CA THR A 32 -2.97 -5.52 -13.57
C THR A 32 -3.95 -4.46 -14.08
N TYR A 33 -3.74 -3.22 -13.68
CA TYR A 33 -4.58 -2.05 -13.98
C TYR A 33 -3.71 -0.92 -14.55
N PRO A 34 -3.12 -1.11 -15.74
CA PRO A 34 -2.17 -0.15 -16.31
C PRO A 34 -2.78 1.23 -16.56
N ASP A 35 -4.10 1.31 -16.73
CA ASP A 35 -4.84 2.56 -16.92
C ASP A 35 -5.21 3.25 -15.58
N GLY A 36 -4.82 2.67 -14.44
CA GLY A 36 -5.16 3.20 -13.11
C GLY A 36 -6.65 3.13 -12.77
N ASN A 37 -7.41 2.27 -13.42
CA ASN A 37 -8.85 2.10 -13.22
C ASN A 37 -9.19 1.27 -11.96
N TYR A 38 -8.65 1.67 -10.81
CA TYR A 38 -8.91 1.08 -9.50
C TYR A 38 -9.07 2.17 -8.45
N CYS A 39 -9.65 1.81 -7.31
CA CYS A 39 -9.71 2.66 -6.12
C CYS A 39 -8.95 1.97 -4.98
N TRP A 40 -8.07 2.70 -4.30
CA TRP A 40 -7.36 2.20 -3.15
C TRP A 40 -8.19 2.38 -1.87
N GLN A 41 -8.45 1.28 -1.16
CA GLN A 41 -9.17 1.31 0.10
C GLN A 41 -8.32 0.70 1.22
N GLN A 42 -8.27 1.41 2.35
CA GLN A 42 -7.64 0.95 3.59
C GLN A 42 -8.44 1.42 4.80
N ASP A 43 -8.20 0.82 5.97
CA ASP A 43 -8.79 1.27 7.24
C ASP A 43 -7.98 2.41 7.88
N GLY A 44 -8.50 2.97 8.97
CA GLY A 44 -7.93 4.14 9.65
C GLY A 44 -6.84 3.84 10.69
N VAL A 45 -6.19 2.67 10.65
CA VAL A 45 -5.15 2.31 11.63
C VAL A 45 -3.98 3.31 11.55
N PRO A 46 -3.34 3.71 12.67
CA PRO A 46 -2.32 4.76 12.68
C PRO A 46 -1.15 4.56 11.69
N GLY A 47 -0.78 3.31 11.39
CA GLY A 47 0.23 3.01 10.39
C GLY A 47 -0.19 3.42 8.97
N HIS A 48 -1.46 3.22 8.62
CA HIS A 48 -2.00 3.52 7.29
C HIS A 48 -2.24 5.01 7.09
N THR A 49 -2.59 5.74 8.16
CA THR A 49 -2.83 7.19 8.13
C THR A 49 -1.57 8.02 8.40
N ALA A 50 -0.43 7.37 8.64
CA ALA A 50 0.84 8.05 8.84
C ALA A 50 1.22 8.92 7.64
N LYS A 51 1.79 10.11 7.90
CA LYS A 51 2.11 11.09 6.85
C LYS A 51 2.95 10.52 5.70
N SER A 52 3.95 9.70 6.00
CA SER A 52 4.80 9.08 4.99
C SER A 52 4.06 8.10 4.09
N VAL A 53 3.09 7.35 4.65
CA VAL A 53 2.26 6.42 3.89
C VAL A 53 1.28 7.19 3.01
N GLN A 54 0.60 8.19 3.57
CA GLN A 54 -0.34 9.03 2.83
C GLN A 54 0.34 9.73 1.66
N GLN A 55 1.54 10.28 1.88
CA GLN A 55 2.33 10.91 0.83
C GLN A 55 2.72 9.91 -0.28
N LEU A 56 3.20 8.71 0.08
CA LEU A 56 3.50 7.67 -0.91
C LEU A 56 2.25 7.35 -1.75
N CYS A 57 1.11 7.17 -1.10
CA CYS A 57 -0.13 6.83 -1.79
C CYS A 57 -0.59 7.96 -2.73
N GLN A 58 -0.53 9.22 -2.31
CA GLN A 58 -0.86 10.38 -3.16
C GLN A 58 0.06 10.52 -4.38
N GLU A 59 1.34 10.22 -4.21
CA GLU A 59 2.33 10.35 -5.29
C GLU A 59 2.24 9.21 -6.32
N ASN A 60 1.70 8.05 -5.93
CA ASN A 60 1.85 6.82 -6.70
C ASN A 60 0.54 6.13 -7.08
N LEU A 61 -0.52 6.22 -6.27
CA LEU A 61 -1.76 5.49 -6.51
C LEU A 61 -2.74 6.32 -7.35
N ALA A 62 -3.54 5.65 -8.15
CA ALA A 62 -4.58 6.30 -8.92
C ALA A 62 -5.71 6.77 -7.98
N ASP A 63 -6.08 8.06 -8.10
CA ASP A 63 -7.23 8.66 -7.40
C ASP A 63 -7.22 8.45 -5.87
N PHE A 64 -6.09 8.76 -5.22
CA PHE A 64 -5.88 8.66 -3.76
C PHE A 64 -5.92 10.01 -3.04
#